data_AF-A0A1Y4ABH1-F1
#
_entry.id   AF-A0A1Y4ABH1-F1
#
_cell.length_a   1.000
_cell.length_b   1.000
_cell.length_c   1.000
_cell.angle_alpha   90.00
_cell.angle_beta   90.00
_cell.angle_gamma   90.00
#
_symmetry.space_group_name_H-M   'P 1'
#
loop_
_entity.id
_entity.type
_entity.pdbx_description
1 polymer ?
#
loop_
_entity_poly.entity_id
_entity_poly.type
_entity_poly.pdbx_seq_one_letter_code
_entity_poly.pdbx_strand_id
1 'polypeptide(L)'
;MKSGAPSGDVSELAARVIAGDFGNGDARRAALGSRYDEVQAEDNRILSGGTSGGSCDVDALARRVIAGEFGNGDERKRRLGSKYSAVQNRVNEILGATGASSTSMDVDAMARAAIRGDYGNGDERKRRLGSYYSIVQRRVNEMLS
;
A
#
# COMPACT_ATOMS: atom_id res chain seq x y z
N MET A 1 29.43 1.18 7.67
CA MET A 1 29.05 2.57 7.32
C MET A 1 27.63 2.78 7.82
N LYS A 2 27.37 3.93 8.46
CA LYS A 2 26.21 4.22 9.30
C LYS A 2 24.98 4.45 8.39
N SER A 3 24.12 3.45 8.21
CA SER A 3 22.78 3.66 7.63
C SER A 3 21.91 4.32 8.70
N GLY A 4 22.20 5.58 9.01
CA GLY A 4 21.39 6.39 9.90
C GLY A 4 20.09 6.73 9.21
N ALA A 5 18.97 6.54 9.91
CA ALA A 5 17.66 7.00 9.46
C ALA A 5 17.75 8.45 8.95
N PRO A 6 16.94 8.84 7.94
CA PRO A 6 16.99 10.17 7.36
C PRO A 6 16.82 11.24 8.45
N SER A 7 17.74 12.21 8.46
CA SER A 7 17.70 13.38 9.34
C SER A 7 16.69 14.40 8.78
N GLY A 8 15.75 14.86 9.60
CA GLY A 8 14.67 15.77 9.21
C GLY A 8 13.48 15.67 10.17
N ASP A 9 12.59 16.65 10.13
CA ASP A 9 11.37 16.65 10.93
C ASP A 9 10.41 15.55 10.44
N VAL A 10 9.61 15.00 11.36
CA VAL A 10 8.66 13.91 11.05
C VAL A 10 7.70 14.32 9.94
N SER A 11 7.23 15.58 9.96
CA SER A 11 6.34 16.12 8.94
C SER A 11 7.03 16.27 7.58
N GLU A 12 8.33 16.58 7.55
CA GLU A 12 9.10 16.66 6.30
C GLU A 12 9.37 15.27 5.73
N LEU A 13 9.70 14.30 6.60
CA LEU A 13 9.81 12.91 6.21
C LEU A 13 8.47 12.38 5.69
N ALA A 14 7.36 12.68 6.35
CA ALA A 14 6.01 12.33 5.92
C ALA A 14 5.68 12.92 4.54
N ALA A 15 6.02 14.19 4.28
CA ALA A 15 5.84 14.81 2.98
C ALA A 15 6.68 14.12 1.88
N ARG A 16 7.94 13.80 2.14
CA ARG A 16 8.81 13.08 1.19
C ARG A 16 8.34 11.64 0.95
N VAL A 17 7.83 11.02 2.00
CA VAL A 17 7.13 9.72 1.97
C VAL A 17 5.89 9.79 1.08
N ILE A 18 5.04 10.82 1.24
CA ILE A 18 3.88 11.08 0.38
C ILE A 18 4.31 11.33 -1.07
N ALA A 19 5.43 12.03 -1.28
CA ALA A 19 6.00 12.30 -2.60
C ALA A 19 6.60 11.05 -3.27
N GLY A 20 6.86 9.97 -2.51
CA GLY A 20 7.41 8.70 -3.01
C GLY A 20 8.93 8.59 -2.97
N ASP A 21 9.64 9.52 -2.31
CA ASP A 21 11.11 9.55 -2.24
C ASP A 21 11.73 8.27 -1.63
N PHE A 22 11.00 7.60 -0.75
CA PHE A 22 11.49 6.43 0.00
C PHE A 22 11.09 5.10 -0.63
N GLY A 23 10.46 5.12 -1.80
CA GLY A 23 9.85 3.93 -2.41
C GLY A 23 8.66 3.41 -1.59
N ASN A 24 8.21 2.19 -1.92
CA ASN A 24 6.99 1.60 -1.39
C ASN A 24 7.29 0.36 -0.52
N GLY A 25 6.55 0.18 0.57
CA GLY A 25 6.59 -1.03 1.40
C GLY A 25 7.93 -1.27 2.09
N ASP A 26 8.59 -2.39 1.77
CA ASP A 26 9.86 -2.78 2.38
C ASP A 26 10.98 -1.76 2.13
N ALA A 27 11.01 -1.13 0.95
CA ALA A 27 11.98 -0.09 0.62
C ALA A 27 11.83 1.12 1.56
N ARG A 28 10.59 1.53 1.83
CA ARG A 28 10.28 2.61 2.77
C ARG A 28 10.67 2.24 4.21
N ARG A 29 10.35 1.02 4.65
CA ARG A 29 10.74 0.55 6.00
C ARG A 29 12.26 0.49 6.15
N ALA A 30 12.97 0.02 5.13
CA ALA A 30 14.42 -0.03 5.13
C ALA A 30 15.04 1.39 5.15
N ALA A 31 14.42 2.34 4.44
CA ALA A 31 14.89 3.71 4.38
C ALA A 31 14.60 4.52 5.66
N LEU A 32 13.41 4.37 6.25
CA LEU A 32 13.02 5.08 7.48
C LEU A 32 13.51 4.41 8.76
N GLY A 33 13.77 3.10 8.72
CA GLY A 33 14.26 2.34 9.87
C GLY A 33 13.36 2.47 11.10
N SER A 34 13.94 2.81 12.25
CA SER A 34 13.20 3.01 13.51
C SER A 34 12.25 4.20 13.49
N ARG A 35 12.40 5.15 12.55
CA ARG A 35 11.51 6.31 12.41
C ARG A 35 10.27 6.00 11.58
N TYR A 36 10.18 4.80 11.02
CA TYR A 36 9.05 4.38 10.20
C TYR A 36 7.73 4.60 10.95
N ASP A 37 7.59 4.09 12.17
CA ASP A 37 6.32 4.18 12.91
C ASP A 37 5.90 5.63 13.23
N GLU A 38 6.87 6.48 13.58
CA GLU A 38 6.65 7.89 13.87
C GLU A 38 6.21 8.66 12.61
N VAL A 39 6.95 8.47 11.52
CA VAL A 39 6.64 9.08 10.22
C VAL A 39 5.32 8.58 9.69
N GLN A 40 5.01 7.29 9.86
CA GLN A 40 3.74 6.69 9.47
C GLN A 40 2.55 7.30 10.22
N ALA A 41 2.71 7.55 11.53
CA ALA A 41 1.66 8.11 12.35
C ALA A 41 1.34 9.55 11.95
N GLU A 42 2.37 10.37 11.71
CA GLU A 42 2.23 11.75 11.24
C GLU A 42 1.61 11.81 9.85
N ASP A 43 2.06 10.93 8.97
CA ASP A 43 1.55 10.79 7.62
C ASP A 43 0.07 10.37 7.56
N ASN A 44 -0.34 9.43 8.42
CA ASN A 44 -1.76 9.10 8.63
C ASN A 44 -2.54 10.30 9.20
N ARG A 45 -1.93 11.08 10.10
CA ARG A 45 -2.55 12.28 10.67
C ARG A 45 -2.77 13.35 9.60
N ILE A 46 -1.79 13.59 8.71
CA ILE A 46 -1.88 14.55 7.61
C ILE A 46 -3.00 14.16 6.64
N LEU A 47 -3.10 12.88 6.25
CA LEU A 47 -4.18 12.39 5.37
C LEU A 47 -5.55 12.26 6.05
N SER A 48 -5.58 12.10 7.37
CA SER A 48 -6.83 12.06 8.13
C SER A 48 -7.37 13.47 8.42
N GLY A 49 -6.47 14.44 8.63
CA GLY A 49 -6.79 15.82 9.03
C GLY A 49 -6.73 16.89 7.92
N GLY A 50 -6.22 16.57 6.73
CA GLY A 50 -6.18 17.48 5.59
C GLY A 50 -7.58 17.85 5.09
N THR A 51 -7.97 19.11 5.26
CA THR A 51 -9.30 19.64 4.91
C THR A 51 -9.44 19.91 3.40
N SER A 52 -9.03 18.99 2.51
CA SER A 52 -9.17 19.19 1.06
C SER A 52 -9.31 17.90 0.26
N GLY A 53 -10.56 17.56 -0.08
CA GLY A 53 -10.89 16.88 -1.35
C GLY A 53 -10.90 15.35 -1.33
N GLY A 54 -12.05 14.77 -1.00
CA GLY A 54 -12.33 13.34 -0.83
C GLY A 54 -12.08 12.35 -1.99
N SER A 55 -11.27 12.67 -3.00
CA SER A 55 -10.76 11.72 -4.00
C SER A 55 -9.24 11.60 -4.02
N CYS A 56 -8.48 12.70 -3.88
CA CYS A 56 -7.01 12.62 -3.83
C CYS A 56 -6.53 11.81 -2.61
N ASP A 57 -7.21 11.96 -1.48
CA ASP A 57 -6.89 11.18 -0.28
C ASP A 57 -7.14 9.69 -0.50
N VAL A 58 -8.21 9.32 -1.20
CA VAL A 58 -8.57 7.91 -1.44
C VAL A 58 -7.56 7.26 -2.39
N ASP A 59 -7.14 7.96 -3.43
CA ASP A 59 -6.08 7.51 -4.35
C ASP A 59 -4.74 7.33 -3.64
N ALA A 60 -4.33 8.32 -2.84
CA ALA A 60 -3.09 8.26 -2.06
C ALA A 60 -3.13 7.10 -1.04
N LEU A 61 -4.22 6.98 -0.28
CA LEU A 61 -4.44 5.89 0.65
C LEU A 61 -4.43 4.53 -0.06
N ALA A 62 -5.01 4.43 -1.26
CA ALA A 62 -5.05 3.19 -2.02
C ALA A 62 -3.65 2.74 -2.48
N ARG A 63 -2.84 3.64 -3.03
CA ARG A 63 -1.44 3.36 -3.40
C ARG A 63 -0.61 2.87 -2.22
N ARG A 64 -0.89 3.41 -1.03
CA ARG A 64 -0.21 3.04 0.22
C ARG A 64 -0.68 1.72 0.80
N VAL A 65 -1.96 1.43 0.67
CA VAL A 65 -2.50 0.10 0.93
C VAL A 65 -1.81 -0.93 0.04
N ILE A 66 -1.63 -0.63 -1.25
CA ILE A 66 -0.86 -1.47 -2.20
C ILE A 66 0.60 -1.57 -1.78
N ALA A 67 1.20 -0.49 -1.27
CA ALA A 67 2.54 -0.51 -0.68
C ALA A 67 2.62 -1.35 0.61
N GLY A 68 1.49 -1.63 1.27
CA GLY A 68 1.42 -2.43 2.51
C GLY A 68 1.49 -1.63 3.80
N GLU A 69 1.32 -0.31 3.72
CA GLU A 69 1.54 0.60 4.85
C GLU A 69 0.43 0.56 5.90
N PHE A 70 -0.76 0.14 5.50
CA PHE A 70 -1.91 0.01 6.40
C PHE A 70 -1.95 -1.34 7.12
N GLY A 71 -0.95 -2.20 6.92
CA GLY A 71 -0.98 -3.57 7.40
C GLY A 71 -2.07 -4.42 6.71
N ASN A 72 -2.46 -5.49 7.38
CA ASN A 72 -3.21 -6.60 6.80
C ASN A 72 -4.58 -6.70 7.48
N GLY A 73 -5.64 -7.01 6.72
CA GLY A 73 -6.97 -7.32 7.26
C GLY A 73 -7.55 -6.25 8.21
N ASP A 74 -7.79 -6.63 9.47
CA ASP A 74 -8.42 -5.76 10.48
C ASP A 74 -7.55 -4.59 10.93
N GLU A 75 -6.22 -4.70 10.86
CA GLU A 75 -5.30 -3.58 11.10
C GLU A 75 -5.59 -2.45 10.12
N ARG A 76 -5.71 -2.79 8.83
CA ARG A 76 -6.05 -1.84 7.78
C ARG A 76 -7.44 -1.25 7.97
N LYS A 77 -8.42 -2.10 8.29
CA LYS A 77 -9.80 -1.65 8.49
C LYS A 77 -9.89 -0.67 9.67
N ARG A 78 -9.15 -0.92 10.76
CA ARG A 78 -9.04 0.00 11.90
C ARG A 78 -8.35 1.30 11.52
N ARG A 79 -7.27 1.27 10.75
CA ARG A 79 -6.51 2.47 10.33
C ARG A 79 -7.27 3.33 9.32
N LEU A 80 -7.96 2.72 8.35
CA LEU A 80 -8.73 3.43 7.32
C LEU A 80 -10.13 3.83 7.80
N GLY A 81 -10.70 3.13 8.79
CA GLY A 81 -12.01 3.45 9.36
C GLY A 81 -13.11 3.55 8.29
N SER A 82 -13.81 4.67 8.26
CA SER A 82 -14.89 4.95 7.28
C SER A 82 -14.39 5.06 5.84
N LYS A 83 -13.11 5.39 5.62
CA LYS A 83 -12.49 5.48 4.29
C LYS A 83 -12.14 4.10 3.73
N TYR A 84 -12.19 3.03 4.54
CA TYR A 84 -11.83 1.67 4.12
C TYR A 84 -12.52 1.24 2.83
N SER A 85 -13.84 1.40 2.73
CA SER A 85 -14.58 0.95 1.53
C SER A 85 -14.18 1.74 0.28
N ALA A 86 -14.03 3.06 0.38
CA ALA A 86 -13.62 3.90 -0.74
C ALA A 86 -12.18 3.56 -1.18
N VAL A 87 -11.27 3.44 -0.21
CA VAL A 87 -9.87 3.10 -0.46
C VAL A 87 -9.75 1.70 -1.03
N GLN A 88 -10.47 0.71 -0.50
CA GLN A 88 -10.44 -0.66 -0.99
C GLN A 88 -10.98 -0.77 -2.42
N ASN A 89 -12.06 -0.04 -2.75
CA ASN A 89 -12.56 0.04 -4.12
C ASN A 89 -11.50 0.66 -5.02
N ARG A 90 -10.85 1.74 -4.57
CA ARG A 90 -9.80 2.39 -5.35
C ARG A 90 -8.54 1.52 -5.50
N VAL A 91 -8.18 0.71 -4.50
CA VAL A 91 -7.12 -0.30 -4.59
C VAL A 91 -7.46 -1.32 -5.67
N ASN A 92 -8.69 -1.84 -5.65
CA ASN A 92 -9.15 -2.79 -6.66
C ASN A 92 -9.15 -2.16 -8.06
N GLU A 93 -9.52 -0.87 -8.17
CA GLU A 93 -9.42 -0.13 -9.42
C GLU A 93 -7.97 0.09 -9.85
N ILE A 94 -7.07 0.52 -8.98
CA ILE A 94 -5.67 0.76 -9.35
C ILE A 94 -5.02 -0.55 -9.82
N LEU A 95 -5.28 -1.65 -9.13
CA LEU A 95 -4.72 -2.96 -9.47
C LEU A 95 -5.46 -3.65 -10.63
N GLY A 96 -6.75 -3.37 -10.82
CA GLY A 96 -7.59 -3.95 -11.88
C GLY A 96 -7.63 -3.14 -13.18
N ALA A 97 -7.49 -1.82 -13.10
CA ALA A 97 -7.44 -0.88 -14.23
C ALA A 97 -6.05 -0.82 -14.88
N THR A 98 -5.03 -1.49 -14.33
CA THR A 98 -3.76 -1.79 -15.04
C THR A 98 -3.98 -2.85 -16.14
N GLY A 99 -5.10 -2.74 -16.87
CA GLY A 99 -5.57 -3.62 -17.94
C GLY A 99 -4.77 -3.56 -19.25
N ALA A 100 -3.81 -2.64 -19.38
CA ALA A 100 -3.18 -2.35 -20.66
C ALA A 100 -1.66 -2.56 -20.71
N SER A 101 -0.98 -2.74 -19.57
CA SER A 101 0.46 -3.09 -19.55
C SER A 101 0.82 -3.70 -18.20
N SER A 102 0.90 -5.03 -18.14
CA SER A 102 1.26 -5.76 -16.93
C SER A 102 2.78 -5.82 -16.81
N THR A 103 3.39 -4.84 -16.15
CA THR A 103 4.82 -4.93 -15.86
C THR A 103 5.06 -5.91 -14.70
N SER A 104 6.26 -6.49 -14.61
CA SER A 104 6.64 -7.40 -13.51
C SER A 104 6.42 -6.77 -12.12
N MET A 105 6.62 -5.46 -12.00
CA MET A 105 6.42 -4.72 -10.76
C MET A 105 4.95 -4.71 -10.31
N ASP A 106 4.01 -4.66 -11.26
CA ASP A 106 2.57 -4.68 -10.96
C ASP A 106 2.14 -6.06 -10.45
N VAL A 107 2.66 -7.12 -11.07
CA VAL A 107 2.43 -8.50 -10.63
C VAL A 107 3.00 -8.74 -9.23
N ASP A 108 4.20 -8.22 -8.95
CA ASP A 108 4.81 -8.28 -7.63
C ASP A 108 3.97 -7.56 -6.57
N ALA A 109 3.46 -6.37 -6.89
CA ALA A 109 2.59 -5.61 -6.01
C ALA A 109 1.26 -6.34 -5.74
N MET A 110 0.63 -6.89 -6.79
CA MET A 110 -0.59 -7.69 -6.66
C MET A 110 -0.36 -8.97 -5.85
N ALA A 111 0.79 -9.64 -6.01
CA ALA A 111 1.13 -10.83 -5.26
C ALA A 111 1.33 -10.53 -3.77
N ARG A 112 2.06 -9.47 -3.44
CA ARG A 112 2.20 -8.99 -2.06
C ARG A 112 0.85 -8.60 -1.45
N ALA A 113 0.02 -7.90 -2.21
CA ALA A 113 -1.33 -7.56 -1.79
C ALA A 113 -2.19 -8.81 -1.54
N ALA A 114 -2.08 -9.83 -2.40
CA ALA A 114 -2.75 -11.12 -2.19
C ALA A 114 -2.24 -11.85 -0.95
N ILE A 115 -0.93 -11.88 -0.68
CA ILE A 115 -0.35 -12.47 0.53
C ILE A 115 -0.87 -11.77 1.79
N ARG A 116 -1.00 -10.44 1.75
CA ARG A 116 -1.56 -9.64 2.86
C ARG A 116 -3.08 -9.80 3.04
N GLY A 117 -3.76 -10.47 2.10
CA GLY A 117 -5.22 -10.67 2.15
C GLY A 117 -6.03 -9.52 1.56
N ASP A 118 -5.40 -8.62 0.80
CA ASP A 118 -6.03 -7.41 0.23
C ASP A 118 -7.17 -7.75 -0.74
N TYR A 119 -7.04 -8.92 -1.38
CA TYR A 119 -8.03 -9.47 -2.30
C TYR A 119 -9.01 -10.44 -1.62
N GLY A 120 -8.95 -10.58 -0.29
CA GLY A 120 -9.63 -11.65 0.41
C GLY A 120 -8.97 -13.02 0.19
N ASN A 121 -9.70 -14.07 0.55
CA ASN A 121 -9.23 -15.45 0.54
C ASN A 121 -10.06 -16.31 -0.42
N GLY A 122 -9.43 -17.35 -1.00
CA GLY A 122 -10.09 -18.32 -1.88
C GLY A 122 -10.78 -17.69 -3.10
N ASP A 123 -12.07 -17.94 -3.25
CA ASP A 123 -12.87 -17.50 -4.40
C ASP A 123 -13.05 -15.99 -4.48
N GLU A 124 -12.99 -15.27 -3.35
CA GLU A 124 -13.05 -13.82 -3.36
C GLU A 124 -11.81 -13.23 -4.02
N ARG A 125 -10.63 -13.78 -3.71
CA ARG A 125 -9.37 -13.41 -4.35
C ARG A 125 -9.43 -13.65 -5.85
N LYS A 126 -9.95 -14.82 -6.25
CA LYS A 126 -10.11 -15.18 -7.67
C LYS A 126 -11.07 -14.24 -8.39
N ARG A 127 -12.19 -13.88 -7.77
CA ARG A 127 -13.17 -12.93 -8.32
C ARG A 127 -12.59 -11.52 -8.49
N ARG A 128 -11.82 -11.04 -7.50
CA ARG A 128 -11.23 -9.69 -7.54
C ARG A 128 -10.03 -9.59 -8.50
N LEU A 129 -9.19 -10.63 -8.58
CA LEU A 129 -8.04 -10.65 -9.49
C LEU A 129 -8.42 -11.01 -10.94
N GLY A 130 -9.53 -11.72 -11.15
CA GLY A 130 -10.02 -12.07 -12.48
C GLY A 130 -8.96 -12.81 -13.32
N SER A 131 -8.65 -12.27 -14.51
CA SER A 131 -7.63 -12.80 -15.42
C SER A 131 -6.21 -12.79 -14.84
N TYR A 132 -5.91 -11.89 -13.90
CA TYR A 132 -4.60 -11.78 -13.26
C TYR A 132 -4.38 -12.84 -12.18
N TYR A 133 -5.44 -13.56 -11.76
CA TYR A 133 -5.35 -14.53 -10.68
C TYR A 133 -4.25 -15.56 -10.91
N SER A 134 -4.11 -16.11 -12.12
CA SER A 134 -3.10 -17.14 -12.42
C SER A 134 -1.66 -16.62 -12.28
N ILE A 135 -1.38 -15.44 -12.83
CA ILE A 135 -0.05 -14.82 -12.82
C ILE A 135 0.31 -14.39 -11.40
N VAL A 136 -0.63 -13.74 -10.71
CA VAL A 136 -0.47 -13.28 -9.32
C VAL A 136 -0.33 -14.48 -8.39
N GLN A 137 -1.15 -15.52 -8.51
CA GLN A 137 -1.08 -16.70 -7.66
C GLN A 137 0.23 -17.47 -7.84
N ARG A 138 0.73 -17.58 -9.08
CA ARG A 138 2.07 -18.15 -9.31
C ARG A 138 3.14 -17.35 -8.58
N ARG A 139 3.08 -16.02 -8.67
CA ARG A 139 4.03 -15.14 -7.99
C ARG A 139 3.93 -15.21 -6.46
N VAL A 140 2.71 -15.34 -5.94
CA VAL A 140 2.46 -15.60 -4.52
C VAL A 140 3.12 -16.89 -4.07
N ASN A 141 2.97 -17.97 -4.84
CA ASN A 141 3.59 -19.26 -4.52
C ASN A 141 5.12 -19.16 -4.55
N GLU A 142 5.71 -18.42 -5.51
CA GLU A 142 7.16 -18.15 -5.55
C GLU A 142 7.66 -17.36 -4.33
N MET A 143 6.84 -16.47 -3.78
CA MET A 143 7.19 -15.66 -2.59
C MET A 143 7.02 -16.43 -1.26
N LEU A 144 6.24 -17.51 -1.25
CA LEU A 144 5.94 -18.32 -0.06
C LEU A 144 6.65 -19.69 -0.05
N SER A 145 7.37 -20.02 -1.13
CA SER A 145 8.22 -21.20 -1.25
C SER A 145 9.60 -20.97 -0.63
#